data_AF-A0A970P262-F1
#
_entry.id   AF-A0A970P262-F1
#
_cell.length_a   1.000
_cell.length_b   1.000
_cell.length_c   1.000
_cell.angle_alpha   90.00
_cell.angle_beta   90.00
_cell.angle_gamma   90.00
#
_symmetry.space_group_name_H-M   'P 1'
#
loop_
_entity.id
_entity.type
_entity.pdbx_description
1 polymer ?
#
loop_
_entity_poly.entity_id
_entity_poly.type
_entity_poly.pdbx_seq_one_letter_code
_entity_poly.pdbx_strand_id
1 'polypeptide(L)' 'MNDYQILCQDGRKIAKETGIFIKEERNKITKSDVKLKSLSSLVTYVDKTAESQIVEQLRNLI' A
#
# COMPACT_ATOMS: atom_id res chain seq x y z
N MET A 1 -2.79 9.24 27.30
CA MET A 1 -1.35 9.17 27.04
C MET A 1 -1.21 8.36 25.77
N ASN A 2 -0.76 8.95 24.65
CA ASN A 2 -0.62 8.21 23.39
C ASN A 2 0.49 7.18 23.57
N ASP A 3 0.13 5.89 23.49
CA ASP A 3 1.10 4.82 23.43
C ASP A 3 1.65 4.74 22.01
N TYR A 4 2.62 5.60 21.71
CA TYR A 4 3.27 5.65 20.40
C TYR A 4 3.87 4.29 20.00
N GLN A 5 4.19 3.42 20.97
CA GLN A 5 4.67 2.08 20.69
C GLN A 5 3.58 1.25 19.98
N ILE A 6 2.33 1.35 20.42
CA ILE A 6 1.19 0.63 19.81
C ILE A 6 0.96 1.16 18.39
N LEU A 7 0.89 2.48 18.21
CA LEU A 7 0.77 3.10 16.88
C LEU A 7 1.88 2.67 15.91
N CYS A 8 3.13 2.59 16.38
CA CYS A 8 4.23 2.11 15.57
C CYS A 8 4.15 0.60 15.25
N GLN A 9 3.65 -0.22 16.18
CA GLN A 9 3.43 -1.64 15.96
C GLN A 9 2.32 -1.88 14.94
N ASP A 10 1.21 -1.16 15.06
CA ASP A 10 0.08 -1.24 14.13
C ASP A 10 0.47 -0.73 12.74
N GLY A 11 1.18 0.40 12.67
CA GLY A 11 1.73 0.91 11.40
C GLY A 11 2.67 -0.09 10.73
N ARG A 12 3.53 -0.78 11.50
CA ARG A 12 4.39 -1.85 10.97
C ARG A 12 3.56 -3.02 10.44
N LYS A 13 2.48 -3.39 11.11
CA LYS A 13 1.59 -4.48 10.69
C LYS A 13 0.91 -4.13 9.37
N ILE A 14 0.32 -2.94 9.26
CA ILE A 14 -0.32 -2.42 8.04
C ILE A 14 0.67 -2.44 6.86
N ALA A 15 1.86 -1.88 7.05
CA ALA A 15 2.89 -1.86 6.00
C ALA A 15 3.29 -3.27 5.55
N LYS A 16 3.34 -4.23 6.47
CA LYS A 16 3.69 -5.62 6.16
C LYS A 16 2.57 -6.32 5.38
N GLU A 17 1.31 -6.11 5.75
CA GLU A 17 0.15 -6.65 5.04
C GLU A 17 0.05 -6.10 3.62
N THR A 18 0.16 -4.78 3.45
CA THR A 18 0.21 -4.16 2.13
C THR A 18 1.42 -4.63 1.32
N GLY A 19 2.57 -4.84 1.97
CA GLY A 19 3.76 -5.41 1.32
C GLY A 19 3.56 -6.84 0.82
N ILE A 20 2.79 -7.67 1.53
CA ILE A 20 2.42 -9.02 1.08
C ILE A 20 1.54 -8.92 -0.17
N PHE A 21 0.52 -8.06 -0.16
CA PHE A 21 -0.32 -7.81 -1.32
C PHE A 21 0.51 -7.40 -2.55
N ILE A 22 1.41 -6.41 -2.42
CA ILE A 22 2.28 -5.97 -3.52
C ILE A 22 3.13 -7.14 -4.06
N LYS A 23 3.65 -7.98 -3.16
CA LYS A 23 4.45 -9.15 -3.53
C LYS A 23 3.64 -10.19 -4.30
N GLU A 24 2.41 -10.45 -3.90
CA GLU A 24 1.53 -11.41 -4.58
C GLU A 24 1.10 -10.91 -5.96
N GLU A 25 0.76 -9.62 -6.05
CA GLU A 25 0.35 -9.02 -7.31
C GLU A 25 1.50 -8.85 -8.30
N ARG A 26 2.77 -8.83 -7.85
CA ARG A 26 3.95 -8.79 -8.74
C ARG A 26 3.91 -9.85 -9.85
N ASN A 27 3.38 -11.03 -9.56
CA ASN A 27 3.29 -12.13 -10.52
C ASN A 27 2.07 -12.01 -11.47
N LYS A 28 1.12 -11.11 -11.17
CA LYS A 28 -0.12 -10.88 -11.92
C LYS A 28 -0.05 -9.62 -12.77
N ILE A 29 0.77 -8.63 -12.39
CA ILE A 29 0.97 -7.40 -13.17
C ILE A 29 1.61 -7.72 -14.51
N THR A 30 0.98 -7.26 -15.58
CA THR A 30 1.54 -7.24 -16.93
C THR A 30 1.89 -5.82 -17.36
N LYS A 31 2.65 -5.67 -18.45
CA LYS A 31 2.97 -4.34 -19.01
C LYS A 31 1.71 -3.54 -19.38
N SER A 32 0.60 -4.22 -19.69
CA SER A 32 -0.69 -3.62 -20.01
C SER A 32 -1.36 -2.95 -18.80
N ASP A 33 -1.05 -3.41 -17.59
CA ASP A 33 -1.59 -2.87 -16.34
C ASP A 33 -0.87 -1.60 -15.88
N VAL A 34 0.27 -1.29 -16.50
CA VAL A 34 1.08 -0.11 -16.20
C VAL A 34 0.51 1.08 -16.97
N LYS A 35 -0.05 2.04 -16.24
CA LYS A 35 -0.54 3.31 -16.80
C LYS A 35 0.51 4.40 -16.64
N LEU A 36 0.69 5.19 -17.68
CA LEU A 36 1.49 6.42 -17.63
C LEU A 36 0.63 7.53 -17.00
N LYS A 37 0.97 7.95 -15.79
CA LYS A 37 0.34 9.08 -15.08
C LYS A 37 1.01 10.42 -15.44
N SER A 38 2.28 10.40 -15.86
CA SER A 38 3.02 11.53 -16.43
C SER A 38 4.24 11.01 -17.21
N LEU A 39 5.04 11.91 -17.83
CA LEU A 39 6.23 11.60 -18.63
C LEU A 39 7.26 10.66 -17.94
N SER A 40 7.18 10.49 -16.62
CA SER A 40 8.06 9.63 -15.82
C SER A 40 7.33 8.88 -14.69
N SER A 41 6.00 8.87 -14.65
CA SER A 41 5.24 8.21 -13.59
C SER A 41 4.49 7.01 -14.15
N LEU A 42 4.99 5.82 -13.83
CA LEU A 42 4.31 4.55 -14.08
C LEU A 42 3.51 4.21 -12.83
N VAL A 43 2.20 4.06 -12.98
CA VAL A 43 1.27 3.69 -11.91
C VAL A 43 0.47 2.47 -12.36
N THR A 44 0.38 1.47 -11.49
CA THR A 44 -0.44 0.28 -11.72
C THR A 44 -1.69 0.33 -10.85
N TYR A 45 -2.62 -0.61 -11.05
CA TYR A 45 -3.71 -0.80 -10.10
C TYR A 45 -3.16 -1.18 -8.71
N VAL A 46 -2.04 -1.90 -8.65
CA VAL A 46 -1.39 -2.34 -7.40
C VAL A 46 -0.94 -1.15 -6.56
N ASP A 47 -0.37 -0.11 -7.18
CA ASP A 47 0.00 1.15 -6.51
C ASP A 47 -1.24 1.81 -5.85
N LYS A 48 -2.31 1.97 -6.63
CA LYS A 48 -3.56 2.57 -6.14
C LYS A 48 -4.22 1.76 -5.04
N THR A 49 -4.23 0.43 -5.16
CA THR A 49 -4.82 -0.47 -4.17
C THR A 49 -3.99 -0.49 -2.89
N ALA A 50 -2.66 -0.48 -2.99
CA ALA A 50 -1.77 -0.38 -1.83
C ALA A 50 -2.00 0.93 -1.07
N GLU A 51 -2.11 2.07 -1.77
CA GLU A 51 -2.43 3.36 -1.15
C GLU A 51 -3.77 3.32 -0.41
N SER A 52 -4.83 2.80 -1.05
CA SER A 52 -6.16 2.67 -0.42
C SER A 52 -6.11 1.81 0.83
N GLN A 53 -5.46 0.64 0.78
CA GLN A 53 -5.32 -0.26 1.92
C GLN A 53 -4.62 0.40 3.10
N ILE A 54 -3.54 1.15 2.85
CA ILE A 54 -2.79 1.84 3.91
C ILE A 54 -3.65 2.95 4.52
N VAL A 55 -4.28 3.80 3.70
CA VAL A 55 -5.09 4.92 4.17
C VAL A 55 -6.31 4.44 4.96
N GLU A 56 -7.01 3.42 4.48
CA GLU A 56 -8.17 2.84 5.17
C GLU A 56 -7.79 2.25 6.52
N GLN A 57 -6.69 1.49 6.59
CA GLN A 57 -6.26 0.90 7.85
C GLN A 57 -5.74 1.92 8.84
N LEU A 58 -4.97 2.93 8.38
CA LEU A 58 -4.51 4.01 9.24
C LEU A 58 -5.67 4.86 9.78
N ARG A 59 -6.74 5.07 8.99
CA ARG A 59 -7.96 5.74 9.45
C ARG A 59 -8.65 5.01 10.61
N ASN A 60 -8.47 3.70 10.75
CA ASN A 60 -9.04 2.95 11.87
C ASN A 60 -8.21 3.07 13.16
N LEU A 61 -7.00 3.64 13.10
CA LEU A 61 -6.10 3.82 14.24
C LEU A 61 -6.16 5.23 14.86
N ILE A 62 -6.84 6.18 14.21
CA ILE A 62 -6.85 7.62 14.55
C ILE A 62 -8.30 8.09 14.70
#